data_AF-A0A1T1BJ01-F1
#
_entry.id   AF-A0A1T1BJ01-F1
#
_cell.length_a   1.000
_cell.length_b   1.000
_cell.length_c   1.000
_cell.angle_alpha   90.00
_cell.angle_beta   90.00
_cell.angle_gamma   90.00
#
_symmetry.space_group_name_H-M   'P 1'
#
loop_
_entity.id
_entity.type
_entity.pdbx_description
1 polymer ?
#
loop_
_entity_poly.entity_id
_entity_poly.type
_entity_poly.pdbx_seq_one_letter_code
_entity_poly.pdbx_strand_id
1 'polypeptide(L)'
;MIKGFFATINDFPMKKSILIIAVIVSIISCKKADAYACADCVNLYFENPQPDKDSELDRFPNKFRGLYMNNDSTFIRIEESRILKEYFYKFKVHKLTLDSTKSEYDIVDGKIVTKETKDKFDMFSKGDSVELIQKHIDTLFRFSLYQKAKRIDRQLILSRKDSMFWNIQFLSIEKNTLKFKNLCEREDLKKLDSVTKIKGKMQDYTSYLIKPTRSEFKKILKIKKLGFDQEYKKISK
;
A
#
# COMPACT_ATOMS: atom_id res chain seq x y z
N MET A 1 -43.12 39.98 24.66
CA MET A 1 -42.28 39.84 23.45
C MET A 1 -40.86 39.67 24.00
N ILE A 2 -40.22 38.50 24.07
CA ILE A 2 -40.06 37.37 23.15
C ILE A 2 -39.98 36.08 23.99
N LYS A 3 -40.64 35.01 23.51
CA LYS A 3 -40.57 33.64 24.02
C LYS A 3 -39.56 32.84 23.20
N GLY A 4 -38.91 31.86 23.84
CA GLY A 4 -38.28 30.69 23.21
C GLY A 4 -36.76 30.82 23.02
N PHE A 5 -35.96 29.76 23.12
CA PHE A 5 -36.21 28.33 23.28
C PHE A 5 -34.85 27.71 23.65
N PHE A 6 -34.72 27.15 24.86
CA PHE A 6 -33.56 26.31 25.22
C PHE A 6 -33.87 24.89 24.73
N ALA A 7 -33.19 24.44 23.66
CA ALA A 7 -33.24 23.05 23.24
C ALA A 7 -32.07 22.27 23.88
N THR A 8 -32.39 21.29 24.71
CA THR A 8 -31.46 20.30 25.26
C THR A 8 -31.13 19.22 24.22
N ILE A 9 -29.95 18.59 24.34
CA ILE A 9 -29.39 17.57 23.41
C ILE A 9 -30.15 16.22 23.50
N ASN A 10 -31.42 16.22 23.91
CA ASN A 10 -32.26 15.03 24.03
C ASN A 10 -33.38 14.93 22.98
N ASP A 11 -33.58 15.93 22.11
CA ASP A 11 -34.74 15.98 21.20
C ASP A 11 -34.49 15.49 19.76
N PHE A 12 -33.50 14.62 19.53
CA PHE A 12 -33.36 13.92 18.25
C PHE A 12 -33.25 12.40 18.45
N PRO A 13 -34.36 11.66 18.44
CA PRO A 13 -34.31 10.22 18.29
C PRO A 13 -33.95 9.91 16.83
N MET A 14 -33.04 8.95 16.61
CA MET A 14 -32.60 8.42 15.30
C MET A 14 -31.49 9.14 14.51
N LYS A 15 -30.65 10.02 15.10
CA LYS A 15 -29.46 10.53 14.37
C LYS A 15 -28.09 10.10 14.90
N LYS A 16 -28.02 9.45 16.07
CA LYS A 16 -26.73 9.02 16.64
C LYS A 16 -26.16 7.76 15.96
N SER A 17 -27.00 6.82 15.54
CA SER A 17 -26.55 5.58 14.86
C SER A 17 -26.11 5.80 13.41
N ILE A 18 -26.80 6.69 12.67
CA ILE A 18 -26.45 7.06 11.30
C ILE A 18 -25.07 7.76 11.28
N LEU A 19 -24.76 8.57 12.30
CA LEU A 19 -23.47 9.26 12.41
C LEU A 19 -22.30 8.30 12.61
N ILE A 20 -22.48 7.24 13.41
CA ILE A 20 -21.42 6.25 13.69
C ILE A 20 -21.09 5.43 12.43
N ILE A 21 -22.11 5.09 11.63
CA ILE A 21 -21.93 4.34 10.38
C ILE A 21 -21.36 5.24 9.28
N ALA A 22 -21.78 6.51 9.18
CA ALA A 22 -21.18 7.47 8.25
C ALA A 22 -19.69 7.68 8.51
N VAL A 23 -19.26 7.64 9.78
CA VAL A 23 -17.83 7.67 10.14
C VAL A 23 -17.10 6.41 9.68
N ILE A 24 -17.70 5.22 9.80
CA ILE A 24 -17.12 3.95 9.32
C ILE A 24 -17.07 3.87 7.79
N VAL A 25 -18.06 4.43 7.09
CA VAL A 25 -18.15 4.47 5.61
C VAL A 25 -17.17 5.51 5.03
N SER A 26 -16.96 6.63 5.72
CA SER A 26 -16.04 7.70 5.25
C SER A 26 -14.56 7.28 5.26
N ILE A 27 -14.18 6.27 6.04
CA ILE A 27 -12.81 5.74 6.08
C ILE A 27 -12.47 4.92 4.82
N ILE A 28 -13.47 4.49 4.06
CA ILE A 28 -13.31 3.65 2.86
C ILE A 28 -13.10 4.53 1.60
N SER A 29 -13.51 5.80 1.65
CA SER A 29 -13.53 6.71 0.50
C SER A 29 -12.30 7.63 0.38
N CYS A 30 -11.17 7.26 0.98
CA CYS A 30 -9.87 7.76 0.56
C CYS A 30 -9.05 6.60 -0.02
N LYS A 31 -9.25 6.33 -1.32
CA LYS A 31 -8.21 5.71 -2.15
C LYS A 31 -7.06 6.71 -2.36
N LYS A 32 -6.48 7.22 -1.27
CA LYS A 32 -5.12 7.75 -1.30
C LYS A 32 -4.26 6.54 -1.09
N ALA A 33 -3.49 6.20 -2.12
CA ALA A 33 -2.36 5.28 -1.99
C ALA A 33 -1.58 5.63 -0.72
N ASP A 34 -0.99 4.64 -0.07
CA ASP A 34 -0.05 4.79 1.06
C ASP A 34 1.09 5.75 0.66
N ALA A 35 0.82 7.05 0.67
CA ALA A 35 1.79 8.10 0.50
C ALA A 35 2.38 8.29 1.89
N TYR A 36 3.67 7.99 2.03
CA TYR A 36 4.38 8.22 3.27
C TYR A 36 4.18 9.67 3.69
N ALA A 37 3.72 9.89 4.93
CA ALA A 37 3.67 11.22 5.51
C ALA A 37 5.11 11.70 5.71
N CYS A 38 5.66 12.39 4.72
CA CYS A 38 6.98 12.99 4.82
C CYS A 38 6.95 14.43 4.35
N ALA A 39 7.49 15.33 5.17
CA ALA A 39 7.38 16.78 4.98
C ALA A 39 8.21 17.29 3.78
N ASP A 40 9.23 16.56 3.36
CA ASP A 40 10.12 16.90 2.23
C ASP A 40 10.15 15.77 1.18
N CYS A 41 8.96 15.22 0.91
CA CYS A 41 8.77 14.16 -0.07
C CYS A 41 8.85 14.70 -1.50
N VAL A 42 9.56 13.97 -2.36
CA VAL A 42 9.68 14.24 -3.79
C VAL A 42 9.37 12.97 -4.59
N ASN A 43 8.86 13.15 -5.80
CA ASN A 43 8.68 12.08 -6.77
C ASN A 43 9.93 11.96 -7.65
N LEU A 44 10.52 10.77 -7.70
CA LEU A 44 11.73 10.51 -8.47
C LEU A 44 11.41 9.61 -9.67
N TYR A 45 11.34 10.23 -10.83
CA TYR A 45 11.02 9.60 -12.10
C TYR A 45 12.27 9.26 -12.89
N PHE A 46 12.18 8.21 -13.70
CA PHE A 46 13.22 7.75 -14.61
C PHE A 46 12.69 7.74 -16.03
N GLU A 47 13.55 8.06 -17.00
CA GLU A 47 13.18 8.03 -18.42
C GLU A 47 12.94 6.61 -18.94
N ASN A 48 13.73 5.66 -18.46
CA ASN A 48 13.69 4.25 -18.85
C ASN A 48 13.51 3.34 -17.63
N PRO A 49 12.93 2.14 -17.80
CA PRO A 49 12.88 1.14 -16.74
C PRO A 49 14.31 0.74 -16.34
N GLN A 50 14.62 0.81 -15.05
CA GLN A 50 15.97 0.63 -14.55
C GLN A 50 16.27 -0.84 -14.16
N PRO A 51 17.53 -1.28 -14.31
CA PRO A 51 18.64 -0.57 -14.96
C PRO A 51 18.43 -0.43 -16.47
N ASP A 52 18.86 0.69 -17.04
CA ASP A 52 18.76 0.92 -18.48
C ASP A 52 19.52 -0.16 -19.28
N LYS A 53 18.90 -0.62 -20.38
CA LYS A 53 19.39 -1.67 -21.30
C LYS A 53 19.59 -3.08 -20.73
N ASP A 54 19.28 -3.32 -19.45
CA ASP A 54 19.28 -4.68 -18.91
C ASP A 54 18.02 -5.46 -19.31
N SER A 55 18.18 -6.79 -19.43
CA SER A 55 17.10 -7.72 -19.75
C SER A 55 15.98 -7.69 -18.72
N GLU A 56 14.75 -7.71 -19.22
CA GLU A 56 13.53 -7.78 -18.41
C GLU A 56 13.26 -9.22 -17.98
N LEU A 57 12.76 -9.38 -16.76
CA LEU A 57 12.26 -10.66 -16.27
C LEU A 57 10.83 -10.88 -16.76
N ASP A 58 10.49 -12.13 -17.07
CA ASP A 58 9.13 -12.59 -17.35
C ASP A 58 8.46 -13.21 -16.11
N ARG A 59 9.26 -13.52 -15.09
CA ARG A 59 8.83 -14.14 -13.83
C ARG A 59 9.72 -13.74 -12.66
N PHE A 60 9.15 -13.75 -11.46
CA PHE A 60 9.93 -13.58 -10.23
C PHE A 60 10.82 -14.82 -9.98
N PRO A 61 12.10 -14.66 -9.63
CA PRO A 61 12.95 -15.79 -9.27
C PRO A 61 12.43 -16.52 -8.02
N ASN A 62 12.60 -17.85 -7.96
CA ASN A 62 12.13 -18.69 -6.84
C ASN A 62 12.58 -18.18 -5.47
N LYS A 63 13.78 -17.59 -5.37
CA LYS A 63 14.28 -16.98 -4.13
C LYS A 63 13.31 -15.93 -3.55
N PHE A 64 12.63 -15.17 -4.41
CA PHE A 64 11.68 -14.13 -4.02
C PHE A 64 10.26 -14.62 -3.82
N ARG A 65 9.91 -15.78 -4.35
CA ARG A 65 8.55 -16.33 -4.24
C ARG A 65 8.27 -16.76 -2.80
N GLY A 66 7.04 -16.51 -2.35
CA GLY A 66 6.59 -16.89 -1.02
C GLY A 66 5.64 -15.88 -0.38
N LEU A 67 5.30 -16.15 0.87
CA LEU A 67 4.49 -15.28 1.71
C LEU A 67 5.38 -14.65 2.77
N TYR A 68 5.26 -13.33 2.91
CA TYR A 68 6.01 -12.53 3.87
C TYR A 68 5.03 -11.69 4.68
N MET A 69 5.39 -11.32 5.91
CA MET A 69 4.51 -10.56 6.80
C MET A 69 5.33 -9.55 7.61
N ASN A 70 4.76 -8.36 7.83
CA ASN A 70 5.32 -7.37 8.75
C ASN A 70 4.64 -7.45 10.13
N ASN A 71 5.03 -6.57 11.05
CA ASN A 71 4.46 -6.55 12.40
C ASN A 71 2.97 -6.15 12.43
N ASP A 72 2.50 -5.40 11.42
CA ASP A 72 1.11 -4.94 11.31
C ASP A 72 0.18 -6.00 10.72
N SER A 73 0.62 -7.26 10.60
CA SER A 73 -0.12 -8.34 9.94
C SER A 73 -0.52 -8.01 8.49
N THR A 74 0.27 -7.16 7.82
CA THR A 74 0.22 -6.98 6.38
C THR A 74 1.10 -8.02 5.72
N PHE A 75 0.54 -8.74 4.77
CA PHE A 75 1.21 -9.80 4.04
C PHE A 75 1.62 -9.33 2.66
N ILE A 76 2.80 -9.75 2.22
CA ILE A 76 3.23 -9.67 0.83
C ILE A 76 3.33 -11.09 0.28
N ARG A 77 2.55 -11.38 -0.76
CA ARG A 77 2.64 -12.63 -1.53
C ARG A 77 3.34 -12.35 -2.84
N ILE A 78 4.49 -12.98 -3.05
CA ILE A 78 5.18 -12.97 -4.34
C ILE A 78 4.90 -14.31 -5.02
N GLU A 79 4.13 -14.24 -6.09
CA GLU A 79 3.83 -15.35 -6.99
C GLU A 79 4.81 -15.35 -8.18
N GLU A 80 4.61 -16.24 -9.14
CA GLU A 80 5.45 -16.30 -10.34
C GLU A 80 5.38 -15.00 -11.15
N SER A 81 4.20 -14.41 -11.32
CA SER A 81 3.96 -13.30 -12.24
C SER A 81 3.54 -11.98 -11.57
N ARG A 82 3.31 -11.97 -10.26
CA ARG A 82 2.78 -10.80 -9.53
C ARG A 82 3.18 -10.77 -8.06
N ILE A 83 3.09 -9.57 -7.49
CA ILE A 83 3.25 -9.26 -6.06
C ILE A 83 1.91 -8.72 -5.56
N LEU A 84 1.38 -9.34 -4.52
CA LEU A 84 0.12 -8.96 -3.88
C LEU A 84 0.41 -8.47 -2.45
N LYS A 85 -0.31 -7.43 -2.03
CA LYS A 85 -0.42 -7.01 -0.63
C LYS A 85 -1.75 -7.52 -0.10
N GLU A 86 -1.73 -8.27 0.98
CA GLU A 86 -2.93 -8.75 1.65
C GLU A 86 -2.99 -8.15 3.06
N TYR A 87 -4.13 -7.64 3.46
CA TYR A 87 -4.36 -7.15 4.81
C TYR A 87 -5.78 -7.46 5.24
N PHE A 88 -6.01 -7.46 6.54
CA PHE A 88 -7.28 -7.84 7.13
C PHE A 88 -7.85 -6.62 7.85
N TYR A 89 -9.04 -6.20 7.44
CA TYR A 89 -9.84 -5.28 8.23
C TYR A 89 -10.55 -6.09 9.31
N LYS A 90 -10.30 -5.73 10.57
CA LYS A 90 -10.85 -6.42 11.74
C LYS A 90 -11.52 -5.40 12.64
N PHE A 91 -12.77 -5.63 12.98
CA PHE A 91 -13.48 -4.81 13.96
C PHE A 91 -14.45 -5.68 14.77
N LYS A 92 -14.69 -5.24 16.00
CA LYS A 92 -15.53 -5.94 16.97
C LYS A 92 -16.83 -5.17 17.11
N VAL A 93 -17.96 -5.84 16.97
CA VAL A 93 -19.29 -5.25 17.10
C VAL A 93 -20.06 -5.99 18.19
N HIS A 94 -20.71 -5.26 19.08
CA HIS A 94 -21.56 -5.86 20.10
C HIS A 94 -22.81 -6.49 19.47
N LYS A 95 -23.28 -7.63 19.98
CA LYS A 95 -24.43 -8.36 19.41
C LYS A 95 -25.70 -7.50 19.35
N LEU A 96 -25.96 -6.71 20.39
CA LEU A 96 -27.07 -5.75 20.39
C LEU A 96 -26.98 -4.71 19.25
N THR A 97 -25.77 -4.26 18.91
CA THR A 97 -25.58 -3.35 17.77
C THR A 97 -25.92 -4.05 16.47
N LEU A 98 -25.46 -5.29 16.28
CA LEU A 98 -25.80 -6.08 15.10
C LEU A 98 -27.31 -6.35 14.99
N ASP A 99 -27.97 -6.66 16.12
CA ASP A 99 -29.41 -6.86 16.15
C ASP A 99 -30.16 -5.58 15.76
N SER A 100 -29.66 -4.43 16.21
CA SER A 100 -30.25 -3.12 15.92
C SER A 100 -30.04 -2.67 14.46
N THR A 101 -29.09 -3.26 13.74
CA THR A 101 -28.76 -2.89 12.35
C THR A 101 -29.07 -3.99 11.33
N LYS A 102 -29.91 -4.97 11.68
CA LYS A 102 -30.34 -6.06 10.78
C LYS A 102 -30.93 -5.58 9.44
N SER A 103 -31.43 -4.35 9.36
CA SER A 103 -31.89 -3.76 8.11
C SER A 103 -30.78 -3.58 7.09
N GLU A 104 -29.52 -3.41 7.52
CA GLU A 104 -28.39 -2.95 6.69
C GLU A 104 -27.58 -4.10 6.06
N TYR A 105 -27.83 -5.34 6.46
CA TYR A 105 -27.07 -6.50 6.00
C TYR A 105 -27.93 -7.75 5.91
N ASP A 106 -27.43 -8.73 5.18
CA ASP A 106 -27.94 -10.09 5.13
C ASP A 106 -26.90 -11.04 5.72
N ILE A 107 -27.34 -12.15 6.31
CA ILE A 107 -26.43 -13.24 6.72
C ILE A 107 -26.55 -14.35 5.69
N VAL A 108 -25.46 -14.60 4.96
CA VAL A 108 -25.38 -15.62 3.91
C VAL A 108 -24.15 -16.49 4.18
N ASP A 109 -24.35 -17.80 4.27
CA ASP A 109 -23.28 -18.79 4.54
C ASP A 109 -22.45 -18.46 5.80
N GLY A 110 -23.10 -17.95 6.85
CA GLY A 110 -22.44 -17.57 8.10
C GLY A 110 -21.59 -16.29 8.01
N LYS A 111 -21.75 -15.50 6.95
CA LYS A 111 -21.07 -14.21 6.73
C LYS A 111 -22.06 -13.06 6.74
N ILE A 112 -21.63 -11.90 7.22
CA ILE A 112 -22.38 -10.66 7.01
C ILE A 112 -22.10 -10.17 5.59
N VAL A 113 -23.16 -9.86 4.85
CA VAL A 113 -23.12 -9.22 3.54
C VAL A 113 -23.84 -7.88 3.64
N THR A 114 -23.13 -6.77 3.49
CA THR A 114 -23.77 -5.43 3.54
C THR A 114 -24.69 -5.24 2.34
N LYS A 115 -25.85 -4.61 2.54
CA LYS A 115 -26.82 -4.45 1.44
C LYS A 115 -26.39 -3.42 0.41
N GLU A 116 -25.74 -2.34 0.84
CA GLU A 116 -25.30 -1.23 -0.01
C GLU A 116 -24.07 -1.62 -0.86
N THR A 117 -22.96 -1.96 -0.20
CA THR A 117 -21.67 -2.20 -0.89
C THR A 117 -21.47 -3.64 -1.32
N LYS A 118 -22.28 -4.58 -0.81
CA LYS A 118 -22.11 -6.03 -0.97
C LYS A 118 -20.79 -6.57 -0.40
N ASP A 119 -20.19 -5.83 0.53
CA ASP A 119 -19.01 -6.26 1.27
C ASP A 119 -19.34 -7.49 2.12
N LYS A 120 -18.38 -8.42 2.17
CA LYS A 120 -18.52 -9.70 2.88
C LYS A 120 -17.56 -9.77 4.04
N PHE A 121 -18.08 -10.11 5.22
CA PHE A 121 -17.32 -10.24 6.46
C PHE A 121 -17.49 -11.64 7.06
N ASP A 122 -16.37 -12.29 7.36
CA ASP A 122 -16.36 -13.49 8.19
C ASP A 122 -16.75 -13.12 9.63
N MET A 123 -17.60 -13.93 10.25
CA MET A 123 -18.11 -13.69 11.60
C MET A 123 -17.51 -14.68 12.60
N PHE A 124 -16.99 -14.15 13.70
CA PHE A 124 -16.51 -14.96 14.82
C PHE A 124 -17.16 -14.47 16.13
N SER A 125 -18.06 -15.26 16.70
CA SER A 125 -18.70 -14.93 17.98
C SER A 125 -17.68 -14.98 19.13
N LYS A 126 -17.64 -13.92 19.94
CA LYS A 126 -16.80 -13.79 21.14
C LYS A 126 -17.63 -13.19 22.28
N GLY A 127 -18.25 -14.05 23.10
CA GLY A 127 -19.09 -13.61 24.23
C GLY A 127 -20.29 -12.78 23.77
N ASP A 128 -20.37 -11.54 24.22
CA ASP A 128 -21.40 -10.54 23.90
C ASP A 128 -21.20 -9.82 22.55
N SER A 129 -20.15 -10.19 21.83
CA SER A 129 -19.72 -9.53 20.60
C SER A 129 -19.50 -10.51 19.46
N VAL A 130 -19.38 -9.95 18.26
CA VAL A 130 -18.95 -10.64 17.05
C VAL A 130 -17.77 -9.88 16.48
N GLU A 131 -16.68 -10.59 16.23
CA GLU A 131 -15.56 -10.09 15.45
C GLU A 131 -15.85 -10.29 13.97
N LEU A 132 -15.74 -9.21 13.20
CA LEU A 132 -15.93 -9.18 11.76
C LEU A 132 -14.58 -9.02 11.09
N ILE A 133 -14.29 -9.90 10.13
CA ILE A 133 -13.01 -9.93 9.42
C ILE A 133 -13.28 -9.87 7.92
N GLN A 134 -12.63 -8.93 7.24
CA GLN A 134 -12.60 -8.85 5.78
C GLN A 134 -11.15 -8.89 5.30
N LYS A 135 -10.88 -9.72 4.29
CA LYS A 135 -9.58 -9.77 3.63
C LYS A 135 -9.58 -8.86 2.41
N HIS A 136 -8.60 -7.97 2.33
CA HIS A 136 -8.33 -7.14 1.16
C HIS A 136 -7.06 -7.62 0.47
N ILE A 137 -7.05 -7.57 -0.86
CA ILE A 137 -5.92 -7.98 -1.70
C ILE A 137 -5.69 -6.89 -2.76
N ASP A 138 -4.54 -6.25 -2.70
CA ASP A 138 -4.09 -5.26 -3.68
C ASP A 138 -2.95 -5.82 -4.53
N THR A 139 -2.99 -5.59 -5.83
CA THR A 139 -1.86 -5.94 -6.71
C THR A 139 -0.83 -4.83 -6.67
N LEU A 140 0.31 -5.08 -6.02
CA LEU A 140 1.42 -4.13 -5.99
C LEU A 140 2.19 -4.13 -7.32
N PHE A 141 2.39 -5.30 -7.91
CA PHE A 141 3.13 -5.43 -9.15
C PHE A 141 2.67 -6.63 -9.97
N ARG A 142 2.61 -6.53 -11.29
CA ARG A 142 2.37 -7.64 -12.23
C ARG A 142 3.09 -7.34 -13.54
N PHE A 143 3.85 -8.31 -14.05
CA PHE A 143 4.54 -8.16 -15.34
C PHE A 143 3.57 -7.72 -16.45
N SER A 144 3.90 -6.63 -17.14
CA SER A 144 3.12 -6.06 -18.24
C SER A 144 3.95 -5.04 -19.01
N LEU A 145 3.39 -4.48 -20.08
CA LEU A 145 4.02 -3.36 -20.82
C LEU A 145 4.31 -2.13 -19.94
N TYR A 146 3.57 -1.98 -18.82
CA TYR A 146 3.67 -0.84 -17.90
C TYR A 146 4.41 -1.17 -16.61
N GLN A 147 4.78 -2.43 -16.38
CA GLN A 147 5.41 -2.87 -15.14
C GLN A 147 6.46 -3.91 -15.46
N LYS A 148 7.72 -3.53 -15.28
CA LYS A 148 8.90 -4.27 -15.71
C LYS A 148 9.82 -4.51 -14.53
N ALA A 149 10.29 -5.73 -14.35
CA ALA A 149 11.29 -6.03 -13.33
C ALA A 149 12.60 -6.45 -13.97
N LYS A 150 13.71 -5.94 -13.46
CA LYS A 150 15.07 -6.29 -13.91
C LYS A 150 15.92 -6.69 -12.72
N ARG A 151 16.91 -7.56 -12.95
CA ARG A 151 17.79 -8.06 -11.89
C ARG A 151 19.16 -7.38 -11.96
N ILE A 152 19.65 -6.93 -10.81
CA ILE A 152 21.00 -6.38 -10.67
C ILE A 152 21.53 -6.61 -9.25
N ASP A 153 22.80 -6.99 -9.10
CA ASP A 153 23.49 -7.17 -7.81
C ASP A 153 22.67 -7.93 -6.74
N ARG A 154 22.02 -9.03 -7.15
CA ARG A 154 21.16 -9.90 -6.31
C ARG A 154 19.85 -9.27 -5.82
N GLN A 155 19.50 -8.08 -6.31
CA GLN A 155 18.26 -7.37 -6.10
C GLN A 155 17.40 -7.37 -7.37
N LEU A 156 16.12 -7.04 -7.24
CA LEU A 156 15.23 -6.74 -8.34
C LEU A 156 14.88 -5.25 -8.30
N ILE A 157 14.83 -4.63 -9.46
CA ILE A 157 14.33 -3.27 -9.63
C ILE A 157 12.96 -3.37 -10.28
N LEU A 158 11.92 -2.97 -9.55
CA LEU A 158 10.55 -2.94 -10.02
C LEU A 158 10.30 -1.56 -10.62
N SER A 159 10.19 -1.48 -11.94
CA SER A 159 9.89 -0.25 -12.66
C SER A 159 8.40 -0.21 -13.03
N ARG A 160 7.70 0.85 -12.65
CA ARG A 160 6.27 1.07 -12.96
C ARG A 160 6.13 2.33 -13.79
N LYS A 161 5.48 2.22 -14.94
CA LYS A 161 5.25 3.33 -15.84
C LYS A 161 4.20 4.26 -15.24
N ASP A 162 4.50 5.54 -15.24
CA ASP A 162 3.62 6.62 -14.86
C ASP A 162 3.67 7.68 -15.95
N SER A 163 2.59 7.79 -16.73
CA SER A 163 2.56 8.51 -17.99
C SER A 163 3.71 8.08 -18.94
N MET A 164 4.62 8.99 -19.29
CA MET A 164 5.81 8.72 -20.11
C MET A 164 7.05 8.31 -19.30
N PHE A 165 7.01 8.42 -17.98
CA PHE A 165 8.14 8.17 -17.09
C PHE A 165 7.97 6.86 -16.30
N TRP A 166 8.98 6.53 -15.48
CA TRP A 166 9.03 5.32 -14.68
C TRP A 166 9.36 5.63 -13.23
N ASN A 167 8.56 5.14 -12.30
CA ASN A 167 8.92 5.03 -10.89
C ASN A 167 9.65 3.72 -10.66
N ILE A 168 10.58 3.69 -9.69
CA ILE A 168 11.30 2.46 -9.33
C ILE A 168 11.15 2.13 -7.85
N GLN A 169 11.22 0.84 -7.55
CA GLN A 169 11.29 0.32 -6.19
C GLN A 169 12.31 -0.82 -6.16
N PHE A 170 13.20 -0.83 -5.17
CA PHE A 170 14.17 -1.92 -5.03
C PHE A 170 13.54 -3.02 -4.19
N LEU A 171 13.73 -4.26 -4.62
CA LEU A 171 13.27 -5.44 -3.93
C LEU A 171 14.46 -6.37 -3.67
N SER A 172 14.71 -6.67 -2.40
CA SER A 172 15.85 -7.49 -1.98
C SER A 172 15.46 -8.50 -0.91
N ILE A 173 16.28 -9.54 -0.74
CA ILE A 173 16.11 -10.54 0.30
C ILE A 173 17.42 -10.78 1.03
N GLU A 174 17.38 -10.59 2.35
CA GLU A 174 18.46 -10.80 3.30
C GLU A 174 17.96 -11.65 4.48
N LYS A 175 18.59 -12.81 4.74
CA LYS A 175 18.27 -13.69 5.88
C LYS A 175 16.76 -13.93 6.11
N ASN A 176 16.02 -14.21 5.03
CA ASN A 176 14.55 -14.38 5.00
C ASN A 176 13.70 -13.11 5.21
N THR A 177 14.30 -11.94 5.26
CA THR A 177 13.58 -10.66 5.24
C THR A 177 13.52 -10.14 3.82
N LEU A 178 12.31 -9.93 3.31
CA LEU A 178 12.03 -9.19 2.08
C LEU A 178 12.05 -7.70 2.40
N LYS A 179 12.80 -6.92 1.62
CA LYS A 179 12.89 -5.47 1.78
C LYS A 179 12.43 -4.77 0.52
N PHE A 180 11.44 -3.89 0.64
CA PHE A 180 11.09 -2.91 -0.37
C PHE A 180 11.74 -1.59 0.00
N LYS A 181 12.61 -1.09 -0.87
CA LYS A 181 13.22 0.24 -0.72
C LYS A 181 12.55 1.22 -1.65
N ASN A 182 12.05 2.31 -1.09
CA ASN A 182 11.50 3.43 -1.83
C ASN A 182 12.46 4.62 -1.75
N LEU A 183 12.54 5.39 -2.84
CA LEU A 183 13.24 6.66 -2.89
C LEU A 183 12.20 7.75 -2.99
N CYS A 184 12.05 8.53 -1.92
CA CYS A 184 10.97 9.52 -1.83
C CYS A 184 11.38 10.79 -1.11
N GLU A 185 12.61 10.90 -0.62
CA GLU A 185 13.07 12.10 0.10
C GLU A 185 13.93 12.98 -0.80
N ARG A 186 13.89 14.31 -0.59
CA ARG A 186 14.83 15.24 -1.26
C ARG A 186 16.29 14.88 -1.00
N GLU A 187 16.59 14.29 0.15
CA GLU A 187 17.93 13.81 0.47
C GLU A 187 18.35 12.62 -0.43
N ASP A 188 17.41 11.78 -0.86
CA ASP A 188 17.69 10.74 -1.85
C ASP A 188 18.09 11.37 -3.18
N LEU A 189 17.39 12.42 -3.62
CA LEU A 189 17.76 13.15 -4.84
C LEU A 189 19.21 13.64 -4.79
N LYS A 190 19.63 14.28 -3.70
CA LYS A 190 21.03 14.75 -3.54
C LYS A 190 22.04 13.60 -3.63
N LYS A 191 21.71 12.45 -3.04
CA LYS A 191 22.55 11.25 -3.10
C LYS A 191 22.63 10.69 -4.52
N LEU A 192 21.53 10.64 -5.25
CA LEU A 192 21.50 10.21 -6.65
C LEU A 192 22.32 11.17 -7.52
N ASP A 193 22.17 12.47 -7.29
CA ASP A 193 22.95 13.52 -7.94
C ASP A 193 24.43 13.37 -7.67
N SER A 194 24.86 12.93 -6.48
CA SER A 194 26.30 12.75 -6.18
C SER A 194 27.01 11.70 -7.06
N VAL A 195 26.26 10.75 -7.63
CA VAL A 195 26.83 9.65 -8.44
C VAL A 195 26.44 9.71 -9.92
N THR A 196 25.62 10.67 -10.32
CA THR A 196 25.17 10.88 -11.70
C THR A 196 25.79 12.13 -12.31
N LYS A 197 26.14 12.04 -13.60
CA LYS A 197 26.65 13.18 -14.38
C LYS A 197 25.54 14.19 -14.63
N ILE A 198 24.38 13.73 -15.07
CA ILE A 198 23.19 14.56 -15.30
C ILE A 198 22.39 14.58 -13.99
N LYS A 199 22.29 15.77 -13.39
CA LYS A 199 21.51 15.98 -12.17
C LYS A 199 20.02 15.88 -12.44
N GLY A 200 19.24 15.54 -11.41
CA GLY A 200 17.80 15.44 -11.51
C GLY A 200 17.19 16.74 -12.02
N LYS A 201 16.45 16.64 -13.13
CA LYS A 201 15.76 17.79 -13.74
C LYS A 201 14.36 17.90 -13.17
N MET A 202 14.09 18.98 -12.44
CA MET A 202 12.75 19.32 -11.96
C MET A 202 11.75 19.33 -13.11
N GLN A 203 10.65 18.59 -12.96
CA GLN A 203 9.52 18.53 -13.90
C GLN A 203 8.37 19.41 -13.40
N ASP A 204 8.11 19.36 -12.10
CA ASP A 204 7.13 20.18 -11.39
C ASP A 204 7.67 20.49 -9.98
N TYR A 205 6.87 21.14 -9.12
CA TYR A 205 7.26 21.52 -7.76
C TYR A 205 7.83 20.40 -6.88
N THR A 206 7.42 19.15 -7.13
CA THR A 206 7.76 17.98 -6.30
C THR A 206 8.41 16.83 -7.08
N SER A 207 8.46 16.91 -8.40
CA SER A 207 8.87 15.80 -9.27
C SER A 207 10.18 16.08 -9.98
N TYR A 208 11.07 15.09 -10.00
CA TYR A 208 12.40 15.17 -10.62
C TYR A 208 12.62 14.00 -11.57
N LEU A 209 13.14 14.31 -12.76
CA LEU A 209 13.54 13.33 -13.76
C LEU A 209 15.02 13.00 -13.63
N ILE A 210 15.32 11.73 -13.44
CA ILE A 210 16.66 11.18 -13.26
C ILE A 210 17.00 10.30 -14.46
N LYS A 211 18.21 10.49 -15.00
CA LYS A 211 18.67 9.81 -16.22
C LYS A 211 20.02 9.11 -15.98
N PRO A 212 20.10 8.15 -15.04
CA PRO A 212 21.35 7.47 -14.80
C PRO A 212 21.66 6.54 -15.97
N THR A 213 22.92 6.51 -16.36
CA THR A 213 23.47 5.39 -17.14
C THR A 213 23.46 4.13 -16.27
N ARG A 214 23.53 2.96 -16.92
CA ARG A 214 23.65 1.68 -16.20
C ARG A 214 24.82 1.65 -15.20
N SER A 215 25.96 2.23 -15.54
CA SER A 215 27.15 2.26 -14.67
C SER A 215 26.95 3.18 -13.47
N GLU A 216 26.25 4.31 -13.63
CA GLU A 216 25.84 5.19 -12.53
C GLU A 216 24.78 4.52 -11.65
N PHE A 217 23.84 3.78 -12.24
CA PHE A 217 22.85 3.01 -11.48
C PHE A 217 23.51 1.96 -10.57
N LYS A 218 24.59 1.32 -11.03
CA LYS A 218 25.43 0.46 -10.16
C LYS A 218 26.07 1.20 -8.99
N LYS A 219 26.39 2.49 -9.14
CA LYS A 219 26.91 3.32 -8.04
C LYS A 219 25.78 3.68 -7.06
N ILE A 220 24.57 3.98 -7.58
CA ILE A 220 23.37 4.24 -6.77
C ILE A 220 23.13 3.08 -5.78
N LEU A 221 23.23 1.83 -6.25
CA LEU A 221 23.06 0.63 -5.42
C LEU A 221 24.05 0.52 -4.24
N LYS A 222 25.17 1.25 -4.28
CA LYS A 222 26.22 1.22 -3.25
C LYS A 222 26.13 2.38 -2.27
N ILE A 223 25.20 3.32 -2.48
CA ILE A 223 25.01 4.47 -1.61
C ILE A 223 24.51 3.97 -0.25
N LYS A 224 25.20 4.40 0.83
CA LYS A 224 24.78 4.11 2.20
C LYS A 224 23.59 5.00 2.57
N LYS A 225 22.65 4.46 3.36
CA LYS A 225 21.47 5.17 3.86
C LYS A 225 20.65 5.82 2.72
N LEU A 226 20.50 5.11 1.60
CA LEU A 226 19.64 5.53 0.50
C LEU A 226 18.21 4.99 0.72
N GLY A 227 17.22 5.86 0.60
CA GLY A 227 15.80 5.54 0.70
C GLY A 227 15.37 5.01 2.05
N PHE A 228 14.11 4.59 2.09
CA PHE A 228 13.47 3.98 3.25
C PHE A 228 13.08 2.52 2.95
N ASP A 229 13.30 1.64 3.93
CA ASP A 229 13.02 0.21 3.82
C ASP A 229 11.74 -0.19 4.54
N GLN A 230 10.86 -0.87 3.82
CA GLN A 230 9.78 -1.67 4.40
C GLN A 230 10.21 -3.13 4.43
N GLU A 231 10.14 -3.73 5.61
CA GLU A 231 10.61 -5.08 5.84
C GLU A 231 9.45 -6.06 6.13
N TYR A 232 9.52 -7.23 5.50
CA TYR A 232 8.56 -8.32 5.69
C TYR A 232 9.34 -9.62 5.90
N LYS A 233 9.08 -10.31 7.03
CA LYS A 233 9.72 -11.60 7.32
C LYS A 233 9.01 -12.71 6.56
N LYS A 234 9.77 -13.62 5.96
CA LYS A 234 9.21 -14.80 5.29
C LYS A 234 8.51 -15.66 6.31
N ILE A 235 7.28 -16.04 6.00
CA ILE A 235 6.56 -17.04 6.77
C ILE A 235 7.06 -18.40 6.28
N SER A 236 7.80 -19.11 7.12
CA SER A 236 8.08 -20.53 6.89
C SER A 236 6.76 -21.28 6.96
N LYS A 237 6.50 -22.14 5.97
CA LYS A 237 5.63 -23.28 6.19
C LYS A 237 6.33 -24.26 7.11
#